data_AF-A0A969EMS4-F1
#
_entry.id   AF-A0A969EMS4-F1
#
_cell.length_a   1.000
_cell.length_b   1.000
_cell.length_c   1.000
_cell.angle_alpha   90.00
_cell.angle_beta   90.00
_cell.angle_gamma   90.00
#
_symmetry.space_group_name_H-M   'P 1'
#
loop_
_entity.id
_entity.type
_entity.pdbx_description
1 polymer ?
#
loop_
_entity_poly.entity_id
_entity_poly.type
_entity_poly.pdbx_seq_one_letter_code
_entity_poly.pdbx_strand_id
1 'polypeptide(L)'
;MSLEAAADHAGASFIWWALDRVDVVDELTVEIHMTASMPVDLIASSLYGSWIVSPKALEAAAATEGYFEAGIEAGTGPYMLESYTPDQEILLTRFDDYWGGWSEGQFDKVLITIVPEAITQQQMLEGGEVDLVTRIPNENYDAF
;
A
#
# COMPACT_ATOMS: atom_id res chain seq x y z
N MET A 1 -7.74 0.51 16.28
CA MET A 1 -7.50 -0.61 15.33
C MET A 1 -7.35 -0.08 13.91
N SER A 2 -6.84 -0.85 12.93
CA SER A 2 -6.56 -0.33 11.58
C SER A 2 -7.81 0.20 10.85
N LEU A 3 -8.99 -0.44 10.99
CA LEU A 3 -10.24 0.07 10.40
C LEU A 3 -10.70 1.39 11.01
N GLU A 4 -10.58 1.53 12.33
CA GLU A 4 -10.89 2.78 13.03
C GLU A 4 -9.91 3.89 12.63
N ALA A 5 -8.61 3.58 12.57
CA ALA A 5 -7.60 4.51 12.09
C ALA A 5 -7.84 4.92 10.62
N ALA A 6 -8.31 3.99 9.78
CA ALA A 6 -8.70 4.27 8.41
C ALA A 6 -9.92 5.21 8.35
N ALA A 7 -10.92 5.03 9.22
CA ALA A 7 -12.11 5.89 9.29
C ALA A 7 -11.81 7.30 9.84
N ASP A 8 -10.84 7.45 10.74
CA ASP A 8 -10.56 8.72 11.40
C ASP A 8 -9.54 9.58 10.65
N HIS A 9 -8.45 8.99 10.13
CA HIS A 9 -7.22 9.73 9.81
C HIS A 9 -6.56 9.37 8.46
N ALA A 10 -7.13 8.46 7.66
CA ALA A 10 -6.58 8.10 6.36
C ALA A 10 -7.18 8.94 5.21
N GLY A 11 -6.41 9.15 4.13
CA GLY A 11 -6.86 9.96 2.97
C GLY A 11 -8.15 9.44 2.31
N ALA A 12 -8.39 8.12 2.36
CA ALA A 12 -9.61 7.48 1.83
C ALA A 12 -10.65 7.15 2.91
N SER A 13 -10.60 7.81 4.07
CA SER A 13 -11.48 7.54 5.21
C SER A 13 -12.98 7.60 4.91
N PHE A 14 -13.37 8.45 3.94
CA PHE A 14 -14.76 8.60 3.48
C PHE A 14 -15.40 7.28 3.01
N ILE A 15 -14.60 6.28 2.62
CA ILE A 15 -15.10 4.94 2.25
C ILE A 15 -15.77 4.25 3.44
N TRP A 16 -15.33 4.55 4.67
CA TRP A 16 -15.83 3.97 5.92
C TRP A 16 -16.83 4.88 6.65
N TRP A 17 -17.46 5.83 5.96
CA TRP A 17 -18.30 6.87 6.59
C TRP A 17 -19.41 6.33 7.51
N ALA A 18 -19.91 5.12 7.29
CA ALA A 18 -20.96 4.52 8.11
C ALA A 18 -20.43 3.53 9.16
N LEU A 19 -19.12 3.37 9.32
CA LEU A 19 -18.54 2.54 10.38
C LEU A 19 -18.93 3.13 11.75
N ASP A 20 -19.55 2.30 12.60
CA ASP A 20 -19.88 2.67 13.99
C ASP A 20 -18.75 2.24 14.93
N ARG A 21 -18.44 0.94 14.94
CA ARG A 21 -17.37 0.36 15.75
C ARG A 21 -16.98 -1.02 15.23
N VAL A 22 -15.84 -1.52 15.71
CA VAL A 22 -15.39 -2.89 15.48
C VAL A 22 -15.22 -3.57 16.84
N ASP A 23 -15.90 -4.70 17.04
CA ASP A 23 -15.80 -5.51 18.25
C ASP A 23 -14.91 -6.74 17.97
N VAL A 24 -13.93 -7.00 18.85
CA VAL A 24 -13.08 -8.20 18.76
C VAL A 24 -13.80 -9.34 19.47
N VAL A 25 -14.25 -10.33 18.70
CA VAL A 25 -14.97 -11.49 19.24
C VAL A 25 -13.98 -12.53 19.76
N ASP A 26 -12.93 -12.81 18.98
CA ASP A 26 -11.80 -13.67 19.33
C ASP A 26 -10.55 -13.35 18.47
N GLU A 27 -9.49 -14.16 18.59
CA GLU A 27 -8.20 -13.92 17.93
C GLU A 27 -8.28 -13.79 16.40
N LEU A 28 -9.25 -14.45 15.75
CA LEU A 28 -9.39 -14.45 14.29
C LEU A 28 -10.78 -13.98 13.82
N THR A 29 -11.58 -13.42 14.73
CA THR A 29 -12.96 -13.01 14.45
C THR A 29 -13.21 -11.58 14.94
N VAL A 30 -13.64 -10.72 14.03
CA VAL A 30 -14.10 -9.37 14.33
C VAL A 30 -15.54 -9.18 13.87
N GLU A 31 -16.33 -8.44 14.64
CA GLU A 31 -17.67 -8.00 14.29
C GLU A 31 -17.63 -6.52 13.92
N ILE A 32 -18.11 -6.17 12.73
CA ILE A 32 -18.10 -4.79 12.22
C ILE A 32 -19.52 -4.25 12.27
N HIS A 33 -19.73 -3.21 13.09
CA HIS A 33 -21.01 -2.54 13.22
C HIS A 33 -21.08 -1.31 12.32
N MET A 34 -22.17 -1.19 11.58
CA MET A 34 -22.41 -0.11 10.63
C MET A 34 -23.68 0.66 10.99
N THR A 35 -23.67 1.97 10.79
CA THR A 35 -24.84 2.85 10.96
C THR A 35 -25.79 2.82 9.76
N ALA A 36 -25.33 2.28 8.62
CA ALA A 36 -26.12 2.09 7.39
C ALA A 36 -25.68 0.82 6.64
N SER A 37 -26.56 0.26 5.81
CA SER A 37 -26.23 -0.91 4.98
C SER A 37 -25.13 -0.59 3.98
N MET A 38 -24.04 -1.37 4.01
CA MET A 38 -22.89 -1.23 3.12
C MET A 38 -22.31 -2.60 2.74
N PRO A 39 -21.70 -2.74 1.55
CA PRO A 39 -21.00 -3.97 1.16
C PRO A 39 -19.61 -4.03 1.81
N VAL A 40 -19.58 -4.21 3.13
CA VAL A 40 -18.34 -4.12 3.95
C VAL A 40 -17.29 -5.14 3.52
N ASP A 41 -17.70 -6.32 3.08
CA ASP A 41 -16.84 -7.36 2.53
C ASP A 41 -16.09 -6.90 1.27
N LEU A 42 -16.80 -6.29 0.32
CA LEU A 42 -16.20 -5.72 -0.89
C LEU A 42 -15.33 -4.51 -0.58
N ILE A 43 -15.75 -3.69 0.38
CA ILE A 43 -14.98 -2.52 0.80
C ILE A 43 -13.66 -2.98 1.43
N ALA A 44 -13.71 -3.81 2.47
CA ALA A 44 -12.54 -4.30 3.20
C ALA A 44 -11.55 -5.07 2.31
N SER A 45 -12.04 -5.76 1.27
CA SER A 45 -11.20 -6.52 0.32
C SER A 45 -10.66 -5.70 -0.85
N SER A 46 -11.03 -4.42 -0.97
CA SER A 46 -10.58 -3.55 -2.07
C SER A 46 -9.19 -2.95 -1.83
N LEU A 47 -8.56 -2.44 -2.89
CA LEU A 47 -7.21 -1.84 -2.84
C LEU A 47 -7.09 -0.69 -1.83
N TYR A 48 -8.17 0.08 -1.66
CA TYR A 48 -8.28 1.18 -0.69
C TYR A 48 -9.19 0.81 0.50
N GLY A 49 -9.43 -0.48 0.68
CA GLY A 49 -10.35 -1.03 1.66
C GLY A 49 -9.93 -0.66 3.05
N SER A 50 -8.84 -1.21 3.55
CA SER A 50 -8.16 -0.74 4.76
C SER A 50 -6.92 -1.58 4.90
N TRP A 51 -5.74 -1.01 4.71
CA TRP A 51 -4.53 -1.79 4.94
C TRP A 51 -4.41 -2.13 6.42
N ILE A 52 -4.12 -3.39 6.71
CA ILE A 52 -3.88 -3.84 8.09
C ILE A 52 -2.45 -3.45 8.45
N VAL A 53 -2.35 -2.46 9.33
CA VAL A 53 -1.09 -1.89 9.82
C VAL A 53 -0.84 -2.37 11.24
N SER A 54 0.41 -2.66 11.59
CA SER A 54 0.82 -3.02 12.94
C SER A 54 0.26 -2.03 13.99
N PRO A 55 -0.43 -2.51 15.05
CA PRO A 55 -0.92 -1.64 16.11
C PRO A 55 0.18 -0.81 16.77
N LYS A 56 1.38 -1.38 16.92
CA LYS A 56 2.56 -0.67 17.47
C LYS A 56 3.00 0.49 16.58
N ALA A 57 2.90 0.33 15.26
CA ALA A 57 3.23 1.41 14.33
C ALA A 57 2.18 2.52 14.37
N LEU A 58 0.89 2.18 14.51
CA LEU A 58 -0.17 3.17 14.70
C LEU A 58 0.03 3.96 16.00
N GLU A 59 0.37 3.30 17.11
CA GLU A 59 0.71 3.97 18.38
C GLU A 59 1.92 4.91 18.22
N ALA A 60 2.98 4.46 17.54
CA ALA A 60 4.17 5.27 17.30
C ALA A 60 3.89 6.47 16.40
N ALA A 61 3.06 6.30 15.36
CA ALA A 61 2.64 7.35 14.45
C ALA A 61 1.77 8.40 15.15
N ALA A 62 0.86 7.99 16.04
CA ALA A 62 0.07 8.92 16.84
C ALA A 62 0.95 9.80 17.77
N ALA A 63 2.12 9.29 18.17
CA ALA A 63 3.08 10.01 19.01
C ALA A 63 4.10 10.84 18.22
N THR A 64 4.21 10.64 16.90
CA THR A 64 5.27 11.21 16.06
C THR A 64 4.69 11.74 14.75
N GLU A 65 4.62 13.06 14.62
CA GLU A 65 4.22 13.69 13.36
C GLU A 65 5.21 13.31 12.24
N GLY A 66 4.69 12.96 11.06
CA GLY A 66 5.52 12.57 9.92
C GLY A 66 6.06 11.14 9.97
N TYR A 67 5.58 10.28 10.88
CA TYR A 67 6.11 8.93 11.06
C TYR A 67 6.14 8.09 9.77
N PHE A 68 5.02 8.05 9.04
CA PHE A 68 4.93 7.30 7.79
C PHE A 68 5.64 8.05 6.66
N GLU A 69 5.54 9.38 6.63
CA GLU A 69 6.21 10.25 5.64
C GLU A 69 7.73 10.15 5.70
N ALA A 70 8.28 9.79 6.86
CA ALA A 70 9.70 9.48 7.05
C ALA A 70 10.14 8.14 6.41
N GLY A 71 9.24 7.43 5.74
CA GLY A 71 9.51 6.12 5.14
C GLY A 71 9.55 5.01 6.17
N ILE A 72 8.65 5.04 7.16
CA ILE A 72 8.45 3.92 8.08
C ILE A 72 7.20 3.18 7.64
N GLU A 73 7.35 1.90 7.31
CA GLU A 73 6.25 1.06 6.83
C GLU A 73 6.04 -0.13 7.78
N ALA A 74 4.78 -0.53 7.97
CA ALA A 74 4.43 -1.57 8.93
C ALA A 74 3.18 -2.39 8.52
N GLY A 75 3.11 -2.75 7.24
CA GLY A 75 2.07 -3.62 6.68
C GLY A 75 2.35 -5.11 6.85
N THR A 76 1.58 -5.93 6.15
CA THR A 76 1.66 -7.41 6.17
C THR A 76 2.04 -8.01 4.82
N GLY A 77 2.51 -7.18 3.88
CA GLY A 77 2.80 -7.55 2.50
C GLY A 77 4.11 -8.33 2.31
N PRO A 78 4.39 -8.76 1.07
CA PRO A 78 5.57 -9.56 0.75
C PRO A 78 6.88 -8.77 0.77
N TYR A 79 6.88 -7.44 0.72
CA TYR A 79 8.11 -6.65 0.69
C TYR A 79 8.20 -5.71 1.90
N MET A 80 9.42 -5.50 2.38
CA MET A 80 9.81 -4.49 3.36
C MET A 80 10.47 -3.31 2.65
N LEU A 81 10.29 -2.12 3.19
CA LEU A 81 11.02 -0.94 2.75
C LEU A 81 12.48 -1.04 3.21
N GLU A 82 13.43 -1.11 2.27
CA GLU A 82 14.87 -1.09 2.54
C GLU A 82 15.39 0.35 2.60
N SER A 83 14.99 1.20 1.65
CA SER A 83 15.31 2.62 1.67
C SER A 83 14.29 3.45 0.91
N TYR A 84 14.10 4.69 1.35
CA TYR A 84 13.27 5.69 0.69
C TYR A 84 14.06 7.00 0.56
N THR A 85 14.23 7.45 -0.68
CA THR A 85 14.74 8.80 -0.98
C THR A 85 13.61 9.59 -1.65
N PRO A 86 13.04 10.60 -0.96
CA PRO A 86 11.94 11.39 -1.49
C PRO A 86 12.23 11.94 -2.88
N ASP A 87 11.23 11.88 -3.76
CA ASP A 87 11.27 12.32 -5.16
C ASP A 87 12.33 11.63 -6.04
N GLN A 88 13.00 10.58 -5.56
CA GLN A 88 14.04 9.87 -6.31
C GLN A 88 13.74 8.38 -6.46
N GLU A 89 13.72 7.64 -5.35
CA GLU A 89 13.63 6.19 -5.41
C GLU A 89 13.09 5.54 -4.12
N ILE A 90 12.48 4.37 -4.30
CA ILE A 90 12.03 3.47 -3.24
C ILE A 90 12.66 2.10 -3.52
N LEU A 91 13.44 1.58 -2.57
CA LEU A 91 13.97 0.22 -2.64
C LEU A 91 13.19 -0.68 -1.69
N LEU A 92 12.54 -1.69 -2.25
CA LEU A 92 11.83 -2.71 -1.52
C LEU A 92 12.62 -4.01 -1.56
N THR A 93 12.67 -4.72 -0.44
CA THR A 93 13.32 -6.02 -0.31
C THR A 93 12.35 -7.04 0.22
N ARG A 94 12.45 -8.26 -0.31
CA ARG A 94 11.65 -9.40 0.06
C ARG A 94 11.60 -9.62 1.59
N PHE A 95 10.41 -9.90 2.09
CA PHE A 95 10.16 -10.39 3.45
C PHE A 95 10.03 -11.92 3.43
N ASP A 96 11.05 -12.62 3.96
CA ASP A 96 11.11 -14.08 3.89
C ASP A 96 9.98 -14.78 4.65
N ASP A 97 9.48 -14.18 5.73
CA ASP A 97 8.40 -14.74 6.55
C ASP A 97 7.00 -14.31 6.10
N TYR A 98 6.86 -13.87 4.84
CA TYR A 98 5.56 -13.49 4.29
C TYR A 98 4.57 -14.67 4.32
N TRP A 99 3.43 -14.46 4.96
CA TRP A 99 2.41 -15.49 5.20
C TRP A 99 1.79 -16.07 3.93
N GLY A 100 1.76 -15.31 2.83
CA GLY A 100 1.29 -15.78 1.53
C GLY A 100 2.29 -16.69 0.80
N GLY A 101 3.51 -16.82 1.34
CA GLY A 101 4.59 -17.60 0.74
C GLY A 101 5.23 -16.94 -0.48
N TRP A 102 6.25 -17.61 -1.01
CA TRP A 102 7.00 -17.18 -2.19
C TRP A 102 7.00 -18.27 -3.27
N SER A 103 6.91 -17.83 -4.51
CA SER A 103 6.97 -18.63 -5.73
C SER A 103 8.25 -18.32 -6.51
N GLU A 104 8.71 -19.28 -7.29
CA GLU A 104 9.82 -19.09 -8.22
C GLU A 104 9.53 -17.96 -9.20
N GLY A 105 10.53 -17.13 -9.49
CA GLY A 105 10.42 -15.99 -10.42
C GLY A 105 9.92 -14.70 -9.79
N GLN A 106 9.57 -14.67 -8.50
CA GLN A 106 9.37 -13.41 -7.79
C GLN A 106 10.71 -12.71 -7.51
N PHE A 107 10.70 -11.38 -7.51
CA PHE A 107 11.90 -10.57 -7.33
C PHE A 107 12.32 -10.52 -5.85
N ASP A 108 13.62 -10.60 -5.59
CA ASP A 108 14.16 -10.41 -4.23
C ASP A 108 14.23 -8.92 -3.84
N LYS A 109 14.43 -8.05 -4.84
CA LYS A 109 14.42 -6.60 -4.69
C LYS A 109 13.60 -5.95 -5.79
N VAL A 110 12.90 -4.88 -5.45
CA VAL A 110 12.17 -4.03 -6.39
C VAL A 110 12.63 -2.59 -6.18
N LEU A 111 13.30 -2.03 -7.19
CA LEU A 111 13.66 -0.62 -7.23
C LEU A 111 12.59 0.14 -7.99
N ILE A 112 11.97 1.12 -7.34
CA ILE A 112 10.98 2.01 -7.93
C ILE A 112 11.63 3.38 -8.08
N THR A 113 11.97 3.76 -9.31
CA THR A 113 12.53 5.08 -9.62
C THR A 113 11.42 6.06 -9.95
N ILE A 114 11.46 7.26 -9.37
CA ILE A 114 10.47 8.31 -9.57
C ILE A 114 10.86 9.14 -10.79
N VAL A 115 10.18 8.89 -11.91
CA VAL A 115 10.39 9.61 -13.19
C VAL A 115 9.06 10.23 -13.63
N PRO A 116 8.82 11.54 -13.42
CA PRO A 116 7.53 12.15 -13.71
C PRO A 116 7.14 12.19 -15.20
N GLU A 117 8.12 12.28 -16.08
CA GLU A 117 7.93 12.45 -17.53
C GLU A 117 7.66 11.11 -18.23
N ALA A 118 6.47 10.97 -18.85
CA ALA A 118 6.07 9.74 -19.52
C ALA A 118 6.96 9.36 -20.73
N ILE A 119 7.48 10.36 -21.47
CA ILE A 119 8.42 10.11 -22.58
C ILE A 119 9.71 9.49 -22.05
N THR A 120 10.22 9.97 -20.91
CA THR A 120 11.43 9.43 -20.29
C THR A 120 11.18 8.01 -19.79
N GLN A 121 10.05 7.75 -19.14
CA GLN A 121 9.66 6.38 -18.76
C GLN A 121 9.65 5.43 -19.98
N GLN A 122 9.01 5.84 -21.07
CA GLN A 122 8.97 5.05 -22.30
C GLN A 122 10.38 4.73 -22.83
N GLN A 123 11.27 5.74 -22.90
CA GLN A 123 12.64 5.56 -23.37
C GLN A 123 13.44 4.60 -22.50
N MET A 124 13.28 4.66 -21.18
CA MET A 124 13.93 3.74 -20.24
C MET A 124 13.46 2.30 -20.46
N LEU A 125 12.16 2.10 -20.71
CA LEU A 125 11.61 0.77 -21.00
C LEU A 125 12.15 0.22 -22.33
N GLU A 126 12.12 1.02 -23.40
CA GLU A 126 12.64 0.64 -24.72
C GLU A 126 14.15 0.37 -24.69
N GLY A 127 14.89 1.12 -23.86
CA GLY A 127 16.32 0.95 -23.62
C GLY A 127 16.67 -0.27 -22.76
N GLY A 128 15.67 -0.91 -22.13
CA GLY A 128 15.89 -2.02 -21.20
C GLY A 128 16.50 -1.60 -19.86
N GLU A 129 16.39 -0.33 -19.49
CA GLU A 129 16.85 0.19 -18.20
C GLU A 129 15.90 -0.16 -17.05
N VAL A 130 14.61 -0.35 -17.37
CA VAL A 130 13.56 -0.73 -16.42
C VAL A 130 12.70 -1.86 -16.99
N ASP A 131 12.14 -2.69 -16.10
CA ASP A 131 11.27 -3.80 -16.48
C ASP A 131 9.79 -3.40 -16.62
N LEU A 132 9.39 -2.28 -16.00
CA LEU A 132 8.01 -1.81 -15.94
C LEU A 132 7.96 -0.29 -15.83
N VAL A 133 6.94 0.29 -16.48
CA VAL A 133 6.58 1.71 -16.34
C VAL A 133 5.07 1.85 -16.11
N THR A 134 4.66 2.94 -15.46
CA THR A 134 3.23 3.19 -15.18
C THR A 134 2.58 4.13 -16.17
N ARG A 135 3.39 4.80 -17.02
CA ARG A 135 2.89 5.78 -17.99
C ARG A 135 3.63 5.66 -19.31
N ILE A 136 2.85 5.54 -20.38
CA ILE A 136 3.28 5.76 -21.76
C ILE A 136 2.46 6.95 -22.29
N PRO A 137 3.06 7.87 -23.08
CA PRO A 137 2.32 8.94 -23.74
C PRO A 137 1.16 8.38 -24.56
N ASN A 138 -0.02 8.98 -24.44
CA ASN A 138 -1.22 8.46 -25.11
C ASN A 138 -1.07 8.35 -26.63
N GLU A 139 -0.30 9.25 -27.22
CA GLU A 139 0.01 9.31 -28.66
C GLU A 139 0.82 8.09 -29.14
N ASN A 140 1.52 7.41 -28.22
CA ASN A 140 2.47 6.35 -28.52
C ASN A 140 1.91 4.95 -28.22
N TYR A 141 0.66 4.81 -27.74
CA TYR A 141 0.10 3.48 -27.42
C TYR A 141 0.08 2.53 -28.62
N ASP A 142 -0.18 3.03 -29.84
CA ASP A 142 -0.23 2.20 -31.05
C ASP A 142 1.15 1.65 -31.45
N ALA A 143 2.24 2.18 -30.87
CA ALA A 143 3.61 1.76 -31.15
C ALA A 143 4.09 0.61 -30.24
N PHE A 144 3.28 0.21 -29.26
CA PHE A 144 3.55 -0.89 -28.31
C PHE A 144 2.69 -2.13 -28.57
#